data_AF-A0A3N5ZBJ0-F1
#
_entry.id   AF-A0A3N5ZBJ0-F1
#
_cell.length_a   1.000
_cell.length_b   1.000
_cell.length_c   1.000
_cell.angle_alpha   90.00
_cell.angle_beta   90.00
_cell.angle_gamma   90.00
#
_symmetry.space_group_name_H-M   'P 1'
#
loop_
_entity.id
_entity.type
_entity.pdbx_description
1 polymer ?
#
loop_
_entity_poly.entity_id
_entity_poly.type
_entity_poly.pdbx_seq_one_letter_code
_entity_poly.pdbx_strand_id
1 'polypeptide(L)'
;MGKNNMDDSILRNESSAYKRALGICLGASTVSVALVEKCSGGNGNDSEKGTRITHHAVYPHGGNPKKALLSVFDDIQPDQFDSIAVTGRKFQRFVNLPAVSEPEAVEYAYRFLKPPGVSCPAVVSAGGETFMVYMLDSQGQISNVLTGNKCASGTGEFFVQQLRRMDLTLNEISGWSEIDNLHHVSGRCSVFCKSDCTHATNKGVPKIKVTAGLCKMMADKILELLKKVKRENIMIAGGTALNQMMIRNLEKEIPGMIVPEEAPYFEALGTALWALENGSKSLVGTEGLLKTGARVFEALPPLSDFTDMVSFKTIEKATVRKNDQCLLGLDVGSTTTKAVLLRKSDNAMLASVYLRTNGDPVGASRECYRAILQTIQKSVHPSEIYIKGLGVCGSGRQIAGLHALTEGVVNEIIAHATAAVYFDPEVDTIFEIGGQDAKYTYITSGVSSDYAMNEACSAGTGSFLEESALESLGVKMEEIADIAIKGKNPPNFNDQCAAFIASDIKNAIHE
;
A
#
# COMPACT_ATOMS: atom_id res chain seq x y z
N MET A 1 17.59 -16.79 0.11
CA MET A 1 18.30 -17.43 1.24
C MET A 1 17.91 -18.90 1.27
N GLY A 2 18.88 -19.78 1.48
CA GLY A 2 18.79 -21.22 1.19
C GLY A 2 17.73 -21.94 2.00
N LYS A 3 17.07 -22.90 1.35
CA LYS A 3 16.28 -23.95 2.03
C LYS A 3 17.24 -24.77 2.87
N ASN A 4 17.21 -24.60 4.19
CA ASN A 4 17.72 -25.62 5.08
C ASN A 4 16.66 -26.71 5.16
N ASN A 5 16.90 -27.82 4.45
CA ASN A 5 16.14 -29.04 4.63
C ASN A 5 16.23 -29.47 6.10
N MET A 6 15.10 -29.82 6.70
CA MET A 6 15.04 -30.50 8.00
C MET A 6 15.96 -31.72 7.95
N ASP A 7 16.90 -31.78 8.88
CA ASP A 7 17.67 -32.98 9.15
C ASP A 7 16.76 -33.93 9.95
N ASP A 8 16.32 -35.01 9.29
CA ASP A 8 15.34 -36.01 9.75
C ASP A 8 15.86 -36.91 10.89
N SER A 9 16.89 -36.49 11.64
CA SER A 9 17.63 -37.34 12.58
C SER A 9 17.36 -37.09 14.06
N ILE A 10 16.34 -36.30 14.44
CA ILE A 10 15.94 -36.10 15.84
C ILE A 10 14.49 -36.57 16.06
N LEU A 11 14.23 -37.85 15.85
CA LEU A 11 12.96 -38.47 16.23
C LEU A 11 13.18 -39.65 17.17
N ARG A 12 12.68 -39.45 18.39
CA ARG A 12 12.25 -40.42 19.42
C ARG A 12 13.32 -40.92 20.41
N ASN A 13 13.44 -40.22 21.55
CA ASN A 13 13.24 -40.73 22.93
C ASN A 13 13.90 -39.82 24.01
N GLU A 14 13.41 -38.60 24.24
CA GLU A 14 13.73 -37.81 25.47
C GLU A 14 12.58 -36.82 25.85
N SER A 15 11.32 -37.20 25.66
CA SER A 15 10.17 -36.28 25.72
C SER A 15 9.62 -35.98 27.12
N SER A 16 10.44 -35.66 28.13
CA SER A 16 9.91 -35.18 29.43
C SER A 16 10.72 -34.08 30.15
N ALA A 17 11.74 -33.48 29.52
CA ALA A 17 12.59 -32.51 30.21
C ALA A 17 12.26 -31.03 29.88
N TYR A 18 11.64 -30.74 28.73
CA TYR A 18 11.44 -29.36 28.25
C TYR A 18 9.98 -29.06 27.92
N LYS A 19 9.49 -27.92 28.41
CA LYS A 19 8.22 -27.33 28.00
C LYS A 19 8.44 -26.50 26.74
N ARG A 20 7.65 -26.74 25.69
CA ARG A 20 7.75 -26.08 24.38
C ARG A 20 6.59 -25.15 24.13
N ALA A 21 6.87 -23.91 23.72
CA ALA A 21 5.84 -22.94 23.39
C ALA A 21 6.07 -22.29 22.02
N LEU A 22 5.00 -22.17 21.24
CA LEU A 22 4.96 -21.46 19.97
C LEU A 22 4.26 -20.11 20.15
N GLY A 23 4.96 -19.02 19.85
CA GLY A 23 4.38 -17.69 19.75
C GLY A 23 4.24 -17.27 18.29
N ILE A 24 3.08 -16.70 17.95
CA ILE A 24 2.78 -16.24 16.59
C ILE A 24 2.35 -14.77 16.66
N CYS A 25 3.07 -13.89 15.97
CA CYS A 25 2.63 -12.50 15.79
C CYS A 25 1.95 -12.34 14.42
N LEU A 26 0.66 -12.02 14.47
CA LEU A 26 -0.19 -11.74 13.31
C LEU A 26 -0.09 -10.24 12.97
N GLY A 27 1.09 -9.87 12.48
CA GLY A 27 1.42 -8.50 12.08
C GLY A 27 0.68 -8.06 10.82
N ALA A 28 0.88 -6.79 10.44
CA ALA A 28 0.13 -6.16 9.35
C ALA A 28 0.69 -6.41 7.95
N SER A 29 1.95 -6.85 7.85
CA SER A 29 2.60 -7.24 6.59
C SER A 29 3.15 -8.66 6.62
N THR A 30 3.34 -9.23 7.81
CA THR A 30 4.01 -10.51 8.05
C THR A 30 3.34 -11.28 9.17
N VAL A 31 3.36 -12.61 9.07
CA VAL A 31 3.17 -13.51 10.21
C VAL A 31 4.56 -13.94 10.69
N SER A 32 4.96 -13.58 11.92
CA SER A 32 6.22 -14.03 12.50
C SER A 32 5.99 -15.08 13.58
N VAL A 33 6.92 -16.01 13.71
CA VAL A 33 6.84 -17.11 14.66
C VAL A 33 8.14 -17.25 15.44
N ALA A 34 8.02 -17.62 16.70
CA ALA A 34 9.13 -17.95 17.56
C ALA A 34 8.78 -19.19 18.39
N LEU A 35 9.70 -20.14 18.42
CA LEU A 35 9.64 -21.33 19.25
C LEU A 35 10.65 -21.21 20.38
N VAL A 36 10.15 -21.36 21.61
CA VAL A 36 10.97 -21.39 22.82
C VAL A 36 10.82 -22.73 23.55
N GLU A 37 11.91 -23.20 24.12
CA GLU A 37 11.94 -24.35 25.02
C GLU A 37 12.46 -23.95 26.39
N LYS A 38 11.78 -24.40 27.47
CA LYS A 38 12.19 -24.16 28.86
C LYS A 38 12.43 -25.48 29.58
N CYS A 39 13.61 -25.63 30.21
CA CYS A 39 13.94 -26.80 31.00
C CYS A 39 13.05 -26.88 32.26
N SER A 40 12.54 -28.07 32.57
CA SER A 40 11.57 -28.31 33.66
C SER A 40 12.22 -28.57 35.02
N GLY A 41 13.55 -28.47 35.15
CA GLY A 41 14.29 -28.81 36.36
C GLY A 41 15.26 -27.73 36.84
N GLY A 42 14.81 -26.82 37.72
CA GLY A 42 15.66 -25.89 38.44
C GLY A 42 14.93 -25.18 39.60
N ASN A 43 15.34 -25.46 40.84
CA ASN A 43 14.86 -24.76 42.04
C ASN A 43 15.57 -23.40 42.18
N GLY A 44 14.80 -22.30 42.17
CA GLY A 44 15.19 -20.98 42.69
C GLY A 44 16.07 -20.11 41.78
N ASN A 45 15.61 -18.88 41.51
CA ASN A 45 16.29 -17.70 40.94
C ASN A 45 17.08 -17.82 39.61
N ASP A 46 17.23 -19.01 39.01
CA ASP A 46 17.87 -19.22 37.70
C ASP A 46 16.84 -19.48 36.56
N SER A 47 15.56 -19.11 36.76
CA SER A 47 14.44 -19.42 35.85
C SER A 47 14.54 -18.80 34.44
N GLU A 48 15.44 -17.84 34.24
CA GLU A 48 15.74 -17.24 32.92
C GLU A 48 16.85 -17.98 32.15
N LYS A 49 17.81 -18.65 32.83
CA LYS A 49 18.93 -19.33 32.14
C LYS A 49 18.56 -20.65 31.46
N GLY A 50 17.37 -21.17 31.72
CA GLY A 50 16.87 -22.44 31.17
C GLY A 50 16.02 -22.33 29.91
N THR A 51 15.77 -21.12 29.40
CA THR A 51 14.90 -20.88 28.24
C THR A 51 15.73 -20.55 27.02
N ARG A 52 15.49 -21.23 25.90
CA ARG A 52 16.20 -21.00 24.63
C ARG A 52 15.25 -20.85 23.46
N ILE A 53 15.63 -20.03 22.48
CA ILE A 53 14.96 -19.95 21.18
C ILE A 53 15.52 -21.07 20.31
N THR A 54 14.65 -21.95 19.79
CA THR A 54 15.09 -23.08 18.95
C THR A 54 14.72 -22.91 17.48
N HIS A 55 13.69 -22.12 17.19
CA HIS A 55 13.26 -21.84 15.84
C HIS A 55 12.58 -20.48 15.74
N HIS A 56 12.72 -19.82 14.59
CA HIS A 56 11.95 -18.64 14.23
C HIS A 56 11.78 -18.57 12.72
N ALA A 57 10.70 -17.93 12.28
CA ALA A 57 10.46 -17.67 10.86
C ALA A 57 9.57 -16.42 10.70
N VAL A 58 9.68 -15.79 9.53
CA VAL A 58 8.87 -14.62 9.17
C VAL A 58 8.29 -14.86 7.79
N TYR A 59 6.96 -14.83 7.71
CA TYR A 59 6.17 -15.11 6.51
C TYR A 59 5.51 -13.83 6.00
N PRO A 60 6.00 -13.21 4.91
CA PRO A 60 5.31 -12.12 4.26
C PRO A 60 3.97 -12.62 3.73
N HIS A 61 2.87 -11.99 4.13
CA HIS A 61 1.55 -12.48 3.75
C HIS A 61 0.97 -11.82 2.50
N GLY A 62 1.57 -10.73 2.00
CA GLY A 62 1.18 -10.08 0.74
C GLY A 62 -0.32 -9.73 0.68
N GLY A 63 -0.88 -9.24 1.79
CA GLY A 63 -2.32 -8.98 1.93
C GLY A 63 -3.20 -10.16 2.38
N ASN A 64 -2.69 -11.41 2.44
CA ASN A 64 -3.47 -12.59 2.84
C ASN A 64 -2.89 -13.29 4.08
N PRO A 65 -3.08 -12.74 5.30
CA PRO A 65 -2.55 -13.33 6.54
C PRO A 65 -3.18 -14.68 6.87
N LYS A 66 -4.41 -14.95 6.42
CA LYS A 66 -5.04 -16.27 6.56
C LYS A 66 -4.22 -17.35 5.86
N LYS A 67 -3.86 -17.14 4.60
CA LYS A 67 -3.01 -18.07 3.85
C LYS A 67 -1.63 -18.21 4.50
N ALA A 68 -1.01 -17.11 4.91
CA ALA A 68 0.29 -17.15 5.56
C ALA A 68 0.25 -17.92 6.90
N LEU A 69 -0.80 -17.72 7.70
CA LEU A 69 -0.99 -18.47 8.94
C LEU A 69 -1.19 -19.96 8.67
N LEU A 70 -1.95 -20.34 7.63
CA LEU A 70 -2.06 -21.75 7.25
C LEU A 70 -0.70 -22.33 6.85
N SER A 71 0.11 -21.60 6.08
CA SER A 71 1.47 -22.02 5.72
C SER A 71 2.38 -22.19 6.94
N VAL A 72 2.21 -21.41 8.01
CA VAL A 72 2.92 -21.63 9.28
C VAL A 72 2.59 -23.02 9.85
N PHE A 73 1.33 -23.43 9.85
CA PHE A 73 0.92 -24.74 10.37
C PHE A 73 1.23 -25.91 9.42
N ASP A 74 1.45 -25.63 8.13
CA ASP A 74 1.99 -26.60 7.18
C ASP A 74 3.48 -26.87 7.45
N ASP A 75 4.25 -25.82 7.77
CA ASP A 75 5.69 -25.90 8.06
C ASP A 75 5.98 -26.41 9.49
N ILE A 76 5.09 -26.09 10.45
CA ILE A 76 5.27 -26.37 11.87
C ILE A 76 4.08 -27.17 12.39
N GLN A 77 4.33 -28.42 12.79
CA GLN A 77 3.30 -29.29 13.35
C GLN A 77 2.87 -28.82 14.76
N PRO A 78 1.62 -28.35 14.95
CA PRO A 78 1.18 -27.78 16.22
C PRO A 78 1.16 -28.77 17.40
N ASP A 79 0.96 -30.07 17.12
CA ASP A 79 0.90 -31.13 18.13
C ASP A 79 2.21 -31.30 18.93
N GLN A 80 3.31 -30.71 18.45
CA GLN A 80 4.63 -30.78 19.09
C GLN A 80 4.82 -29.77 20.23
N PHE A 81 3.85 -28.86 20.46
CA PHE A 81 3.95 -27.80 21.46
C PHE A 81 3.04 -28.04 22.66
N ASP A 82 3.53 -27.68 23.84
CA ASP A 82 2.74 -27.72 25.08
C ASP A 82 1.81 -26.51 25.19
N SER A 83 2.17 -25.41 24.53
CA SER A 83 1.33 -24.21 24.44
C SER A 83 1.56 -23.44 23.14
N ILE A 84 0.48 -22.82 22.65
CA ILE A 84 0.49 -21.95 21.47
C ILE A 84 -0.28 -20.69 21.83
N ALA A 85 0.26 -19.52 21.49
CA ALA A 85 -0.45 -18.26 21.64
C ALA A 85 -0.20 -17.35 20.44
N VAL A 86 -1.12 -16.39 20.24
CA VAL A 86 -1.05 -15.37 19.21
C VAL A 86 -0.98 -13.98 19.81
N THR A 87 -0.36 -13.06 19.08
CA THR A 87 -0.52 -11.61 19.27
C THR A 87 -0.78 -10.95 17.92
N GLY A 88 -0.93 -9.63 17.90
CA GLY A 88 -1.20 -8.84 16.71
C GLY A 88 -2.43 -7.97 16.88
N ARG A 89 -2.71 -7.08 15.92
CA ARG A 89 -3.76 -6.07 16.07
C ARG A 89 -5.16 -6.61 15.81
N LYS A 90 -5.52 -6.74 14.54
CA LYS A 90 -6.90 -7.05 14.12
C LYS A 90 -7.09 -8.53 13.81
N PHE A 91 -6.13 -9.14 13.11
CA PHE A 91 -6.28 -10.52 12.62
C PHE A 91 -6.37 -11.57 13.73
N GLN A 92 -5.75 -11.32 14.91
CA GLN A 92 -5.89 -12.21 16.07
C GLN A 92 -7.35 -12.44 16.50
N ARG A 93 -8.26 -11.49 16.21
CA ARG A 93 -9.69 -11.63 16.54
C ARG A 93 -10.35 -12.75 15.74
N PHE A 94 -9.80 -13.10 14.59
CA PHE A 94 -10.27 -14.14 13.68
C PHE A 94 -9.61 -15.50 13.94
N VAL A 95 -8.73 -15.60 14.92
CA VAL A 95 -8.01 -16.85 15.25
C VAL A 95 -8.52 -17.40 16.57
N ASN A 96 -8.71 -18.72 16.63
CA ASN A 96 -9.17 -19.45 17.81
C ASN A 96 -7.99 -20.00 18.61
N LEU A 97 -7.11 -19.10 19.06
CA LEU A 97 -5.95 -19.41 19.90
C LEU A 97 -5.90 -18.45 21.10
N PRO A 98 -5.27 -18.84 22.22
CA PRO A 98 -4.96 -17.93 23.31
C PRO A 98 -4.25 -16.69 22.77
N ALA A 99 -4.70 -15.51 23.16
CA ALA A 99 -4.18 -14.24 22.66
C ALA A 99 -3.59 -13.42 23.80
N VAL A 100 -2.44 -12.78 23.53
CA VAL A 100 -1.79 -11.80 24.41
C VAL A 100 -1.70 -10.46 23.69
N SER A 101 -1.82 -9.35 24.42
CA SER A 101 -1.71 -8.03 23.80
C SER A 101 -0.29 -7.77 23.28
N GLU A 102 -0.15 -7.00 22.19
CA GLU A 102 1.17 -6.63 21.65
C GLU A 102 2.06 -5.94 22.70
N PRO A 103 1.57 -5.00 23.54
CA PRO A 103 2.37 -4.40 24.60
C PRO A 103 2.89 -5.44 25.61
N GLU A 104 2.04 -6.36 26.06
CA GLU A 104 2.48 -7.42 26.99
C GLU A 104 3.52 -8.34 26.34
N ALA A 105 3.32 -8.75 25.09
CA ALA A 105 4.32 -9.52 24.36
C ALA A 105 5.67 -8.77 24.30
N VAL A 106 5.65 -7.47 24.00
CA VAL A 106 6.85 -6.62 24.00
C VAL A 106 7.54 -6.61 25.36
N GLU A 107 6.81 -6.55 26.48
CA GLU A 107 7.41 -6.63 27.81
C GLU A 107 8.14 -7.96 28.06
N TYR A 108 7.52 -9.08 27.67
CA TYR A 108 8.11 -10.41 27.81
C TYR A 108 9.40 -10.54 27.01
N ALA A 109 9.39 -10.11 25.74
CA ALA A 109 10.57 -10.13 24.89
C ALA A 109 11.66 -9.17 25.39
N TYR A 110 11.28 -7.97 25.85
CA TYR A 110 12.21 -7.00 26.41
C TYR A 110 12.92 -7.55 27.65
N ARG A 111 12.20 -8.15 28.60
CA ARG A 111 12.80 -8.73 29.81
C ARG A 111 13.79 -9.84 29.47
N PHE A 112 13.47 -10.65 28.47
CA PHE A 112 14.32 -11.75 28.02
C PHE A 112 15.59 -11.29 27.30
N LEU A 113 15.52 -10.20 26.52
CA LEU A 113 16.63 -9.76 25.65
C LEU A 113 17.42 -8.56 26.15
N LYS A 114 16.92 -7.82 27.16
CA LYS A 114 17.60 -6.61 27.63
C LYS A 114 19.03 -6.95 28.10
N PRO A 115 20.05 -6.17 27.71
CA PRO A 115 21.40 -6.40 28.21
C PRO A 115 21.46 -6.25 29.74
N PRO A 116 22.22 -7.12 30.45
CA PRO A 116 22.38 -7.01 31.90
C PRO A 116 22.92 -5.64 32.30
N GLY A 117 22.28 -5.00 33.28
CA GLY A 117 22.69 -3.68 33.78
C GLY A 117 22.32 -2.49 32.88
N VAL A 118 21.64 -2.71 31.75
CA VAL A 118 21.14 -1.65 30.88
C VAL A 118 19.63 -1.47 31.08
N SER A 119 19.22 -0.24 31.36
CA SER A 119 17.79 0.13 31.39
C SER A 119 17.47 0.94 30.14
N CYS A 120 16.41 0.55 29.44
CA CYS A 120 15.97 1.19 28.22
C CYS A 120 14.76 2.06 28.55
N PRO A 121 14.74 3.36 28.21
CA PRO A 121 13.59 4.22 28.48
C PRO A 121 12.43 3.96 27.50
N ALA A 122 12.68 3.27 26.38
CA ALA A 122 11.63 2.80 25.49
C ALA A 122 12.08 1.64 24.58
N VAL A 123 11.08 0.92 24.07
CA VAL A 123 11.19 0.00 22.92
C VAL A 123 10.45 0.62 21.74
N VAL A 124 11.10 0.73 20.59
CA VAL A 124 10.48 1.13 19.33
C VAL A 124 10.09 -0.13 18.57
N SER A 125 8.80 -0.35 18.32
CA SER A 125 8.35 -1.35 17.35
C SER A 125 8.21 -0.68 15.99
N ALA A 126 9.16 -0.98 15.10
CA ALA A 126 9.27 -0.43 13.77
C ALA A 126 8.70 -1.45 12.76
N GLY A 127 7.37 -1.41 12.62
CA GLY A 127 6.59 -2.36 11.81
C GLY A 127 6.32 -1.95 10.36
N GLY A 128 5.58 -2.81 9.65
CA GLY A 128 5.18 -2.57 8.25
C GLY A 128 4.23 -1.39 8.06
N GLU A 129 3.18 -1.29 8.88
CA GLU A 129 2.16 -0.24 8.73
C GLU A 129 2.24 0.88 9.76
N THR A 130 2.92 0.66 10.88
CA THR A 130 2.93 1.61 11.99
C THR A 130 4.22 1.49 12.76
N PHE A 131 4.78 2.64 13.13
CA PHE A 131 5.85 2.73 14.11
C PHE A 131 5.23 3.13 15.46
N MET A 132 5.63 2.41 16.49
CA MET A 132 5.14 2.60 17.85
C MET A 132 6.32 2.71 18.82
N VAL A 133 6.15 3.50 19.86
CA VAL A 133 7.12 3.63 20.96
C VAL A 133 6.44 3.25 22.25
N TYR A 134 6.94 2.20 22.88
CA TYR A 134 6.54 1.75 24.20
C TYR A 134 7.48 2.37 25.23
N MET A 135 7.00 3.34 26.00
CA MET A 135 7.80 3.98 27.05
C MET A 135 7.86 3.06 28.26
N LEU A 136 9.07 2.80 28.76
CA LEU A 136 9.29 1.91 29.89
C LEU A 136 9.50 2.70 31.19
N ASP A 137 8.98 2.18 32.29
CA ASP A 137 9.29 2.67 33.63
C ASP A 137 10.61 2.09 34.16
N SER A 138 10.95 2.39 35.43
CA SER A 138 12.19 1.90 36.05
C SER A 138 12.20 0.39 36.29
N GLN A 139 11.04 -0.28 36.26
CA GLN A 139 10.89 -1.72 36.36
C GLN A 139 10.95 -2.41 34.98
N GLY A 140 10.97 -1.65 33.89
CA GLY A 140 10.91 -2.17 32.53
C GLY A 140 9.51 -2.60 32.10
N GLN A 141 8.47 -2.01 32.71
CA GLN A 141 7.07 -2.17 32.31
C GLN A 141 6.64 -1.00 31.44
N ILE A 142 5.68 -1.24 30.54
CA ILE A 142 5.17 -0.22 29.62
C ILE A 142 4.27 0.74 30.38
N SER A 143 4.75 1.97 30.55
CA SER A 143 4.01 3.05 31.20
C SER A 143 3.13 3.83 30.23
N ASN A 144 3.46 3.83 28.93
CA ASN A 144 2.73 4.56 27.91
C ASN A 144 3.07 4.05 26.49
N VAL A 145 2.17 4.30 25.54
CA VAL A 145 2.34 3.94 24.13
C VAL A 145 2.16 5.19 23.27
N LEU A 146 3.21 5.54 22.51
CA LEU A 146 3.16 6.62 21.53
C LEU A 146 3.04 6.02 20.13
N THR A 147 2.02 6.44 19.40
CA THR A 147 1.78 6.01 18.01
C THR A 147 1.81 7.21 17.08
N GLY A 148 2.41 7.07 15.90
CA GLY A 148 2.38 8.13 14.89
C GLY A 148 0.99 8.36 14.31
N ASN A 149 0.82 9.49 13.61
CA ASN A 149 -0.34 9.70 12.75
C ASN A 149 -0.44 8.53 11.75
N LYS A 150 -1.65 8.03 11.48
CA LYS A 150 -1.95 6.87 10.62
C LYS A 150 -1.52 7.01 9.13
N CYS A 151 -0.64 7.93 8.81
CA CYS A 151 -0.09 8.11 7.48
C CYS A 151 1.01 7.07 7.22
N ALA A 152 0.85 6.27 6.15
CA ALA A 152 1.79 5.21 5.79
C ALA A 152 3.21 5.72 5.43
N SER A 153 3.39 7.01 5.13
CA SER A 153 4.70 7.57 4.78
C SER A 153 5.71 7.38 5.91
N GLY A 154 6.81 6.68 5.64
CA GLY A 154 7.86 6.40 6.61
C GLY A 154 7.69 5.11 7.39
N THR A 155 6.81 4.20 6.95
CA THR A 155 6.67 2.84 7.49
C THR A 155 7.25 1.79 6.54
N GLY A 156 7.45 0.56 7.03
CA GLY A 156 8.11 -0.49 6.26
C GLY A 156 7.42 -0.87 4.96
N GLU A 157 6.08 -0.94 4.96
CA GLU A 157 5.31 -1.32 3.78
C GLU A 157 5.40 -0.25 2.69
N PHE A 158 5.26 1.03 3.07
CA PHE A 158 5.41 2.14 2.13
C PHE A 158 6.82 2.15 1.52
N PHE A 159 7.84 1.86 2.32
CA PHE A 159 9.21 1.74 1.84
C PHE A 159 9.35 0.64 0.79
N VAL A 160 8.86 -0.57 1.08
CA VAL A 160 8.87 -1.70 0.12
C VAL A 160 8.09 -1.36 -1.15
N GLN A 161 6.96 -0.66 -1.05
CA GLN A 161 6.20 -0.20 -2.21
C GLN A 161 7.02 0.74 -3.10
N GLN A 162 7.72 1.73 -2.52
CA GLN A 162 8.57 2.63 -3.32
C GLN A 162 9.76 1.92 -3.96
N LEU A 163 10.34 0.91 -3.29
CA LEU A 163 11.39 0.08 -3.89
C LEU A 163 10.87 -0.64 -5.14
N ARG A 164 9.71 -1.31 -5.06
CA ARG A 164 9.10 -1.98 -6.22
C ARG A 164 8.85 -1.02 -7.38
N ARG A 165 8.38 0.20 -7.09
CA ARG A 165 8.16 1.25 -8.11
C ARG A 165 9.45 1.74 -8.76
N MET A 166 10.55 1.70 -8.01
CA MET A 166 11.88 1.94 -8.54
C MET A 166 12.53 0.69 -9.14
N ASP A 167 11.81 -0.43 -9.28
CA ASP A 167 12.36 -1.71 -9.74
C ASP A 167 13.58 -2.13 -8.90
N LEU A 168 13.38 -2.18 -7.59
CA LEU A 168 14.36 -2.58 -6.58
C LEU A 168 13.74 -3.60 -5.62
N THR A 169 14.59 -4.47 -5.10
CA THR A 169 14.28 -5.46 -4.07
C THR A 169 15.02 -5.16 -2.76
N LEU A 170 14.50 -5.69 -1.65
CA LEU A 170 15.16 -5.56 -0.34
C LEU A 170 16.58 -6.16 -0.33
N ASN A 171 16.82 -7.23 -1.09
CA ASN A 171 18.12 -7.88 -1.20
C ASN A 171 19.15 -7.04 -1.97
N GLU A 172 18.72 -6.28 -2.98
CA GLU A 172 19.63 -5.42 -3.72
C GLU A 172 20.12 -4.25 -2.88
N ILE A 173 19.23 -3.69 -2.05
CA ILE A 173 19.58 -2.53 -1.22
C ILE A 173 20.31 -2.89 0.08
N SER A 174 20.26 -4.15 0.53
CA SER A 174 20.93 -4.56 1.77
C SER A 174 22.45 -4.43 1.70
N GLY A 175 23.02 -4.45 0.49
CA GLY A 175 24.44 -4.22 0.23
C GLY A 175 24.82 -2.76 0.01
N TRP A 176 23.88 -1.82 0.05
CA TRP A 176 24.17 -0.42 -0.23
C TRP A 176 24.84 0.26 0.97
N SER A 177 25.97 0.89 0.71
CA SER A 177 26.66 1.73 1.69
C SER A 177 25.92 3.03 1.93
N GLU A 178 26.18 3.63 3.09
CA GLU A 178 25.72 4.99 3.38
C GLU A 178 26.31 5.98 2.38
N ILE A 179 25.50 6.98 2.01
CA ILE A 179 25.87 8.04 1.08
C ILE A 179 25.55 9.40 1.69
N ASP A 180 26.47 10.36 1.60
CA ASP A 180 26.30 11.69 2.19
C ASP A 180 25.33 12.58 1.42
N ASN A 181 25.19 12.36 0.11
CA ASN A 181 24.36 13.19 -0.77
C ASN A 181 23.06 12.48 -1.16
N LEU A 182 22.14 12.36 -0.19
CA LEU A 182 20.81 11.80 -0.39
C LEU A 182 19.87 12.79 -1.11
N HIS A 183 18.81 12.25 -1.70
CA HIS A 183 17.72 13.07 -2.23
C HIS A 183 16.65 13.23 -1.15
N HIS A 184 16.36 14.47 -0.75
CA HIS A 184 15.33 14.72 0.25
C HIS A 184 13.94 14.46 -0.33
N VAL A 185 13.20 13.54 0.27
CA VAL A 185 11.82 13.20 -0.09
C VAL A 185 10.83 13.83 0.89
N SER A 186 9.63 14.22 0.45
CA SER A 186 8.59 14.70 1.37
C SER A 186 8.19 13.62 2.37
N GLY A 187 8.26 13.93 3.68
CA GLY A 187 7.88 13.03 4.77
C GLY A 187 6.51 13.30 5.41
N ARG A 188 5.72 14.23 4.87
CA ARG A 188 4.43 14.64 5.45
C ARG A 188 3.27 13.72 5.08
N CYS A 189 3.19 13.31 3.82
CA CYS A 189 2.11 12.46 3.31
C CYS A 189 2.65 11.49 2.25
N SER A 190 2.13 10.26 2.25
CA SER A 190 2.57 9.18 1.35
C SER A 190 2.38 9.54 -0.12
N VAL A 191 1.32 10.28 -0.46
CA VAL A 191 1.04 10.74 -1.83
C VAL A 191 2.14 11.67 -2.32
N PHE A 192 2.49 12.70 -1.53
CA PHE A 192 3.56 13.63 -1.91
C PHE A 192 4.92 12.94 -1.97
N CYS A 193 5.22 12.06 -1.00
CA CYS A 193 6.45 11.29 -1.00
C CYS A 193 6.58 10.44 -2.28
N LYS A 194 5.49 9.76 -2.67
CA LYS A 194 5.41 8.98 -3.91
C LYS A 194 5.64 9.84 -5.16
N SER A 195 4.99 10.99 -5.25
CA SER A 195 5.18 11.92 -6.36
C SER A 195 6.62 12.43 -6.44
N ASP A 196 7.22 12.77 -5.29
CA ASP A 196 8.62 13.20 -5.20
C ASP A 196 9.58 12.12 -5.67
N CYS A 197 9.42 10.86 -5.20
CA CYS A 197 10.24 9.74 -5.65
C CYS A 197 10.15 9.52 -7.16
N THR A 198 8.93 9.59 -7.71
CA THR A 198 8.68 9.40 -9.15
C THR A 198 9.29 10.54 -9.96
N HIS A 199 9.12 11.78 -9.50
CA HIS A 199 9.68 12.96 -10.17
C HIS A 199 11.22 12.96 -10.13
N ALA A 200 11.80 12.62 -9.00
CA ALA A 200 13.25 12.53 -8.83
C ALA A 200 13.85 11.49 -9.78
N THR A 201 13.27 10.29 -9.83
CA THR A 201 13.72 9.23 -10.75
C THR A 201 13.55 9.60 -12.21
N ASN A 202 12.43 10.23 -12.59
CA ASN A 202 12.21 10.75 -13.95
C ASN A 202 13.21 11.84 -14.36
N LYS A 203 13.71 12.61 -13.40
CA LYS A 203 14.79 13.60 -13.60
C LYS A 203 16.20 12.98 -13.64
N GLY A 204 16.31 11.65 -13.55
CA GLY A 204 17.59 10.95 -13.56
C GLY A 204 18.33 10.96 -12.22
N VAL A 205 17.67 11.28 -11.10
CA VAL A 205 18.28 11.15 -9.77
C VAL A 205 18.58 9.67 -9.51
N PRO A 206 19.82 9.30 -9.13
CA PRO A 206 20.16 7.90 -8.85
C PRO A 206 19.25 7.27 -7.80
N LYS A 207 18.76 6.05 -8.06
CA LYS A 207 17.83 5.32 -7.18
C LYS A 207 18.35 5.17 -5.74
N ILE A 208 19.67 5.02 -5.56
CA ILE A 208 20.33 4.99 -4.25
C ILE A 208 20.12 6.29 -3.45
N LYS A 209 20.15 7.46 -4.10
CA LYS A 209 19.90 8.74 -3.44
C LYS A 209 18.46 8.89 -2.96
N VAL A 210 17.51 8.45 -3.78
CA VAL A 210 16.08 8.46 -3.42
C VAL A 210 15.81 7.48 -2.28
N THR A 211 16.40 6.29 -2.34
CA THR A 211 16.28 5.26 -1.30
C THR A 211 16.92 5.70 0.02
N ALA A 212 18.09 6.36 -0.03
CA ALA A 212 18.70 6.99 1.15
C ALA A 212 17.80 8.05 1.78
N GLY A 213 17.14 8.87 0.94
CA GLY A 213 16.12 9.81 1.40
C GLY A 213 14.95 9.12 2.12
N LEU A 214 14.45 8.01 1.57
CA LEU A 214 13.39 7.22 2.18
C LEU A 214 13.82 6.63 3.53
N CYS A 215 15.02 6.05 3.64
CA CYS A 215 15.53 5.51 4.90
C CYS A 215 15.72 6.61 5.96
N LYS A 216 16.25 7.78 5.57
CA LYS A 216 16.37 8.95 6.46
C LYS A 216 15.00 9.41 6.95
N MET A 217 14.02 9.51 6.06
CA MET A 217 12.64 9.85 6.42
C MET A 217 12.04 8.85 7.42
N MET A 218 12.27 7.54 7.26
CA MET A 218 11.81 6.54 8.23
C MET A 218 12.47 6.73 9.61
N ALA A 219 13.78 6.99 9.64
CA ALA A 219 14.49 7.28 10.89
C ALA A 219 13.95 8.55 11.57
N ASP A 220 13.72 9.62 10.80
CA ASP A 220 13.16 10.88 11.32
C ASP A 220 11.77 10.71 11.93
N LYS A 221 10.95 9.78 11.41
CA LYS A 221 9.65 9.43 12.02
C LYS A 221 9.80 8.78 13.39
N ILE A 222 10.76 7.87 13.54
CA ILE A 222 11.05 7.26 14.85
C ILE A 222 11.54 8.33 15.83
N LEU A 223 12.46 9.20 15.39
CA LEU A 223 12.98 10.31 16.21
C LEU A 223 11.87 11.30 16.60
N GLU A 224 10.89 11.53 15.73
CA GLU A 224 9.71 12.33 16.03
C GLU A 224 8.84 11.70 17.13
N LEU A 225 8.61 10.39 17.09
CA LEU A 225 7.88 9.69 18.17
C LEU A 225 8.64 9.73 19.50
N LEU A 226 9.97 9.68 19.44
CA LEU A 226 10.85 9.77 20.59
C LEU A 226 11.02 11.20 21.13
N LYS A 227 10.30 12.23 20.63
CA LYS A 227 10.42 13.62 21.11
C LYS A 227 10.23 13.78 22.63
N LYS A 228 9.44 12.90 23.26
CA LYS A 228 9.15 12.93 24.71
C LYS A 228 9.94 11.88 25.51
N VAL A 229 10.85 11.15 24.85
CA VAL A 229 11.64 10.08 25.46
C VAL A 229 13.12 10.49 25.46
N LYS A 230 13.85 10.16 26.53
CA LYS A 230 15.30 10.33 26.54
C LYS A 230 15.91 9.40 25.48
N ARG A 231 16.57 9.98 24.46
CA ARG A 231 17.15 9.26 23.32
C ARG A 231 18.48 8.60 23.67
N GLU A 232 18.46 7.65 24.60
CA GLU A 232 19.65 6.89 25.00
C GLU A 232 19.20 5.46 25.34
N ASN A 233 19.99 4.46 24.97
CA ASN A 233 19.71 3.04 25.27
C ASN A 233 18.30 2.59 24.81
N ILE A 234 17.86 3.06 23.64
CA ILE A 234 16.57 2.67 23.06
C ILE A 234 16.72 1.33 22.35
N MET A 235 15.78 0.40 22.58
CA MET A 235 15.72 -0.85 21.84
C MET A 235 14.86 -0.69 20.59
N ILE A 236 15.35 -1.12 19.42
CA ILE A 236 14.60 -1.12 18.16
C ILE A 236 14.21 -2.55 17.79
N ALA A 237 12.91 -2.80 17.67
CA ALA A 237 12.31 -4.05 17.25
C ALA A 237 11.50 -3.86 15.94
N GLY A 238 10.99 -4.96 15.39
CA GLY A 238 10.19 -4.98 14.17
C GLY A 238 11.02 -5.22 12.90
N GLY A 239 10.35 -5.64 11.83
CA GLY A 239 11.01 -6.05 10.59
C GLY A 239 11.81 -4.95 9.90
N THR A 240 11.51 -3.66 10.12
CA THR A 240 12.30 -2.57 9.52
C THR A 240 13.66 -2.40 10.18
N ALA A 241 13.91 -3.03 11.34
CA ALA A 241 15.24 -3.07 11.94
C ALA A 241 16.30 -3.72 11.02
N LEU A 242 15.87 -4.50 10.02
CA LEU A 242 16.76 -5.06 8.99
C LEU A 242 17.28 -3.99 8.01
N ASN A 243 16.65 -2.81 7.96
CA ASN A 243 17.09 -1.69 7.12
C ASN A 243 18.31 -1.00 7.74
N GLN A 244 19.50 -1.51 7.40
CA GLN A 244 20.77 -1.03 7.96
C GLN A 244 21.01 0.46 7.75
N MET A 245 20.56 1.05 6.63
CA MET A 245 20.71 2.48 6.40
C MET A 245 19.79 3.30 7.32
N MET A 246 18.57 2.84 7.59
CA MET A 246 17.70 3.45 8.60
C MET A 246 18.31 3.33 10.01
N ILE A 247 18.81 2.15 10.38
CA ILE A 247 19.45 1.89 11.67
C ILE A 247 20.65 2.82 11.88
N ARG A 248 21.56 2.94 10.91
CA ARG A 248 22.71 3.86 11.00
C ARG A 248 22.32 5.33 11.17
N ASN A 249 21.20 5.75 10.56
CA ASN A 249 20.67 7.10 10.76
C ASN A 249 20.15 7.31 12.19
N LEU A 250 19.60 6.27 12.82
CA LEU A 250 19.16 6.31 14.22
C LEU A 250 20.35 6.25 15.20
N GLU A 251 21.37 5.44 14.92
CA GLU A 251 22.58 5.32 15.75
C GLU A 251 23.27 6.67 15.99
N LYS A 252 23.27 7.55 14.98
CA LYS A 252 23.83 8.91 15.08
C LYS A 252 23.10 9.79 16.10
N GLU A 253 21.83 9.50 16.36
CA GLU A 253 20.92 10.33 17.16
C GLU A 253 20.52 9.67 18.50
N ILE A 254 20.84 8.38 18.67
CA ILE A 254 20.47 7.57 19.84
C ILE A 254 21.73 6.85 20.36
N PRO A 255 22.51 7.47 21.27
CA PRO A 255 23.63 6.80 21.92
C PRO A 255 23.18 5.53 22.65
N GLY A 256 23.96 4.46 22.49
CA GLY A 256 23.69 3.17 23.14
C GLY A 256 22.46 2.43 22.59
N MET A 257 21.98 2.78 21.39
CA MET A 257 20.87 2.08 20.74
C MET A 257 21.12 0.56 20.66
N ILE A 258 20.09 -0.24 20.90
CA ILE A 258 20.13 -1.70 20.92
C ILE A 258 19.23 -2.22 19.80
N VAL A 259 19.75 -3.09 18.95
CA VAL A 259 18.96 -3.83 17.95
C VAL A 259 19.23 -5.33 18.17
N PRO A 260 18.30 -6.07 18.80
CA PRO A 260 18.48 -7.51 18.99
C PRO A 260 18.37 -8.26 17.65
N GLU A 261 19.02 -9.42 17.55
CA GLU A 261 18.89 -10.31 16.37
C GLU A 261 17.42 -10.75 16.18
N GLU A 262 16.69 -10.83 17.28
CA GLU A 262 15.28 -11.19 17.37
C GLU A 262 14.33 -10.08 16.92
N ALA A 263 14.82 -8.88 16.57
CA ALA A 263 13.99 -7.74 16.19
C ALA A 263 12.87 -8.09 15.17
N PRO A 264 13.10 -8.90 14.10
CA PRO A 264 12.05 -9.23 13.12
C PRO A 264 10.89 -10.08 13.66
N TYR A 265 11.06 -10.76 14.79
CA TYR A 265 10.08 -11.65 15.41
C TYR A 265 9.89 -11.37 16.90
N PHE A 266 10.20 -10.15 17.34
CA PHE A 266 10.25 -9.74 18.73
C PHE A 266 8.92 -9.96 19.47
N GLU A 267 7.80 -9.55 18.88
CA GLU A 267 6.47 -9.75 19.46
C GLU A 267 6.07 -11.24 19.47
N ALA A 268 6.50 -12.03 18.47
CA ALA A 268 6.26 -13.47 18.45
C ALA A 268 7.05 -14.18 19.57
N LEU A 269 8.31 -13.76 19.81
CA LEU A 269 9.12 -14.24 20.93
C LEU A 269 8.45 -13.95 22.27
N GLY A 270 8.02 -12.71 22.47
CA GLY A 270 7.30 -12.30 23.68
C GLY A 270 6.05 -13.13 23.93
N THR A 271 5.31 -13.41 22.86
CA THR A 271 4.13 -14.27 22.89
C THR A 271 4.48 -15.71 23.27
N ALA A 272 5.58 -16.25 22.75
CA ALA A 272 6.05 -17.59 23.06
C ALA A 272 6.46 -17.72 24.55
N LEU A 273 7.16 -16.70 25.07
CA LEU A 273 7.54 -16.61 26.48
C LEU A 273 6.32 -16.50 27.40
N TRP A 274 5.33 -15.68 27.03
CA TRP A 274 4.06 -15.60 27.75
C TRP A 274 3.31 -16.94 27.75
N ALA A 275 3.31 -17.64 26.61
CA ALA A 275 2.67 -18.95 26.46
C ALA A 275 3.34 -20.05 27.31
N LEU A 276 4.63 -19.95 27.63
CA LEU A 276 5.27 -20.88 28.58
C LEU A 276 4.66 -20.78 29.98
N GLU A 277 4.24 -19.59 30.40
CA GLU A 277 3.71 -19.32 31.75
C GLU A 277 2.19 -19.49 31.80
N ASN A 278 1.49 -18.98 30.80
CA ASN A 278 0.03 -18.82 30.81
C ASN A 278 -0.69 -19.69 29.79
N GLY A 279 0.06 -20.29 28.85
CA GLY A 279 -0.52 -21.07 27.78
C GLY A 279 -1.03 -22.43 28.24
N SER A 280 -2.13 -22.87 27.63
CA SER A 280 -2.66 -24.23 27.75
C SER A 280 -2.36 -25.03 26.48
N LYS A 281 -2.42 -26.36 26.58
CA LYS A 281 -2.27 -27.24 25.42
C LYS A 281 -3.47 -27.03 24.51
N SER A 282 -3.24 -26.33 23.39
CA SER A 282 -4.30 -26.05 22.44
C SER A 282 -4.54 -27.29 21.60
N LEU A 283 -5.71 -27.91 21.73
CA LEU A 283 -6.22 -28.94 20.81
C LEU A 283 -6.53 -28.27 19.48
N VAL A 284 -5.59 -28.22 18.52
CA VAL A 284 -5.86 -27.61 17.22
C VAL A 284 -5.20 -28.40 16.10
N GLY A 285 -6.00 -29.23 15.43
CA GLY A 285 -5.82 -29.43 13.99
C GLY A 285 -6.22 -28.15 13.24
N THR A 286 -5.85 -28.01 11.97
CA THR A 286 -6.16 -26.79 11.17
C THR A 286 -7.67 -26.52 11.05
N GLU A 287 -8.51 -27.55 11.25
CA GLU A 287 -9.96 -27.44 11.37
C GLU A 287 -10.36 -26.68 12.65
N GLY A 288 -10.88 -25.46 12.51
CA GLY A 288 -11.36 -24.62 13.62
C GLY A 288 -10.37 -23.55 14.11
N LEU A 289 -9.21 -23.42 13.46
CA LEU A 289 -8.24 -22.35 13.74
C LEU A 289 -8.81 -20.95 13.49
N LEU A 290 -9.72 -20.80 12.52
CA LEU A 290 -10.28 -19.52 12.11
C LEU A 290 -11.74 -19.40 12.56
N LYS A 291 -12.09 -18.25 13.15
CA LYS A 291 -13.47 -17.92 13.52
C LYS A 291 -14.27 -17.58 12.26
N THR A 292 -15.43 -18.22 12.09
CA THR A 292 -16.37 -17.92 11.02
C THR A 292 -17.30 -16.77 11.43
N GLY A 293 -17.48 -15.78 10.55
CA GLY A 293 -18.52 -14.74 10.69
C GLY A 293 -18.15 -13.48 11.47
N ALA A 294 -16.88 -13.25 11.81
CA ALA A 294 -16.46 -11.96 12.36
C ALA A 294 -16.48 -10.91 11.24
N ARG A 295 -17.25 -9.83 11.42
CA ARG A 295 -17.23 -8.65 10.55
C ARG A 295 -16.64 -7.46 11.32
N VAL A 296 -15.76 -6.72 10.67
CA VAL A 296 -15.10 -5.50 11.15
C VAL A 296 -15.79 -4.27 10.56
N PHE A 297 -16.35 -4.37 9.35
CA PHE A 297 -17.05 -3.27 8.67
C PHE A 297 -18.57 -3.47 8.63
N GLU A 298 -19.29 -2.36 8.71
CA GLU A 298 -20.69 -2.32 8.30
C GLU A 298 -20.78 -2.49 6.78
N ALA A 299 -21.84 -3.12 6.29
CA ALA A 299 -22.05 -3.33 4.86
C ALA A 299 -22.91 -2.21 4.27
N LEU A 300 -22.52 -1.69 3.11
CA LEU A 300 -23.33 -0.81 2.28
C LEU A 300 -24.26 -1.64 1.37
N PRO A 301 -25.35 -1.04 0.84
CA PRO A 301 -26.15 -1.69 -0.19
C PRO A 301 -25.32 -1.98 -1.45
N PRO A 302 -25.62 -3.04 -2.20
CA PRO A 302 -24.89 -3.39 -3.40
C PRO A 302 -25.03 -2.33 -4.49
N LEU A 303 -23.98 -2.13 -5.29
CA LEU A 303 -23.99 -1.13 -6.38
C LEU A 303 -25.08 -1.40 -7.42
N SER A 304 -25.50 -2.65 -7.58
CA SER A 304 -26.60 -3.04 -8.46
C SER A 304 -27.91 -2.35 -8.14
N ASP A 305 -28.14 -1.95 -6.89
CA ASP A 305 -29.38 -1.32 -6.46
C ASP A 305 -29.50 0.14 -6.97
N PHE A 306 -28.39 0.72 -7.46
CA PHE A 306 -28.32 2.11 -7.90
C PHE A 306 -28.09 2.26 -9.41
N THR A 307 -28.13 1.18 -10.19
CA THR A 307 -27.89 1.27 -11.66
C THR A 307 -28.89 2.18 -12.35
N ASP A 308 -30.13 2.19 -11.88
CA ASP A 308 -31.21 2.99 -12.46
C ASP A 308 -31.06 4.50 -12.17
N MET A 309 -30.16 4.89 -11.27
CA MET A 309 -29.82 6.29 -11.00
C MET A 309 -28.81 6.85 -12.02
N VAL A 310 -28.22 6.01 -12.88
CA VAL A 310 -27.16 6.42 -13.80
C VAL A 310 -27.63 6.30 -15.24
N SER A 311 -27.64 7.43 -15.96
CA SER A 311 -27.90 7.45 -17.40
C SER A 311 -26.58 7.54 -18.19
N PHE A 312 -26.25 6.48 -18.92
CA PHE A 312 -25.10 6.48 -19.82
C PHE A 312 -25.44 7.17 -21.15
N LYS A 313 -24.95 8.40 -21.34
CA LYS A 313 -25.13 9.16 -22.59
C LYS A 313 -24.26 8.55 -23.71
N THR A 314 -24.81 8.44 -24.91
CA THR A 314 -24.12 7.93 -26.09
C THR A 314 -24.15 8.93 -27.23
N ILE A 315 -23.14 8.90 -28.09
CA ILE A 315 -23.12 9.67 -29.35
C ILE A 315 -23.32 8.73 -30.54
N GLU A 316 -24.00 9.22 -31.58
CA GLU A 316 -24.13 8.48 -32.84
C GLU A 316 -22.75 8.15 -33.42
N LYS A 317 -22.53 6.88 -33.75
CA LYS A 317 -21.32 6.40 -34.43
C LYS A 317 -21.64 6.14 -35.89
N ALA A 318 -20.81 6.64 -36.79
CA ALA A 318 -20.99 6.45 -38.23
C ALA A 318 -19.67 6.13 -38.92
N THR A 319 -19.75 5.50 -40.09
CA THR A 319 -18.58 5.32 -40.96
C THR A 319 -18.29 6.60 -41.73
N VAL A 320 -17.02 6.92 -41.89
CA VAL A 320 -16.55 8.05 -42.70
C VAL A 320 -16.93 7.88 -44.18
N ARG A 321 -17.26 8.99 -44.85
CA ARG A 321 -17.68 9.04 -46.25
C ARG A 321 -16.78 9.97 -47.04
N LYS A 322 -16.77 9.79 -48.36
CA LYS A 322 -16.06 10.68 -49.29
C LYS A 322 -16.59 12.12 -49.14
N ASN A 323 -15.67 13.07 -49.13
CA ASN A 323 -15.86 14.50 -48.95
C ASN A 323 -16.36 14.94 -47.55
N ASP A 324 -16.35 14.04 -46.55
CA ASP A 324 -16.70 14.41 -45.18
C ASP A 324 -15.81 15.55 -44.67
N GLN A 325 -16.45 16.52 -44.04
CA GLN A 325 -15.80 17.63 -43.33
C GLN A 325 -15.72 17.24 -41.87
N CYS A 326 -14.52 17.13 -41.32
CA CYS A 326 -14.29 16.56 -40.01
C CYS A 326 -13.63 17.55 -39.04
N LEU A 327 -13.89 17.36 -37.75
CA LEU A 327 -13.22 18.03 -36.64
C LEU A 327 -12.49 16.98 -35.82
N LEU A 328 -11.23 17.24 -35.49
CA LEU A 328 -10.42 16.37 -34.64
C LEU A 328 -10.30 17.00 -33.25
N GLY A 329 -10.65 16.24 -32.22
CA GLY A 329 -10.41 16.59 -30.82
C GLY A 329 -9.30 15.72 -30.26
N LEU A 330 -8.38 16.32 -29.50
CA LEU A 330 -7.29 15.64 -28.82
C LEU A 330 -7.24 16.06 -27.35
N ASP A 331 -7.40 15.10 -26.44
CA ASP A 331 -7.20 15.28 -25.00
C ASP A 331 -5.86 14.67 -24.60
N VAL A 332 -4.90 15.51 -24.20
CA VAL A 332 -3.55 15.08 -23.81
C VAL A 332 -3.41 15.23 -22.29
N GLY A 333 -3.81 14.19 -21.57
CA GLY A 333 -3.67 14.10 -20.12
C GLY A 333 -2.30 13.58 -19.67
N SER A 334 -2.02 13.72 -18.37
CA SER A 334 -0.78 13.22 -17.75
C SER A 334 -0.64 11.70 -17.82
N THR A 335 -1.77 10.99 -17.73
CA THR A 335 -1.82 9.53 -17.69
C THR A 335 -2.24 8.93 -19.03
N THR A 336 -3.23 9.53 -19.69
CA THR A 336 -3.82 9.03 -20.94
C THR A 336 -3.96 10.13 -21.98
N THR A 337 -3.86 9.75 -23.25
CA THR A 337 -4.12 10.61 -24.40
C THR A 337 -5.23 10.00 -25.24
N LYS A 338 -6.19 10.81 -25.66
CA LYS A 338 -7.40 10.38 -26.36
C LYS A 338 -7.63 11.26 -27.58
N ALA A 339 -8.17 10.70 -28.64
CA ALA A 339 -8.60 11.48 -29.80
C ALA A 339 -9.96 11.02 -30.32
N VAL A 340 -10.73 11.97 -30.82
CA VAL A 340 -12.06 11.74 -31.42
C VAL A 340 -12.16 12.52 -32.73
N LEU A 341 -12.65 11.86 -33.77
CA LEU A 341 -12.96 12.46 -35.06
C LEU A 341 -14.48 12.57 -35.22
N LEU A 342 -14.98 13.80 -35.38
CA LEU A 342 -16.40 14.09 -35.59
C LEU A 342 -16.67 14.56 -37.01
N ARG A 343 -17.81 14.15 -37.59
CA ARG A 343 -18.33 14.75 -38.83
C ARG A 343 -19.04 16.07 -38.49
N LYS A 344 -18.71 17.14 -39.20
CA LYS A 344 -19.23 18.48 -38.95
C LYS A 344 -20.73 18.65 -39.27
N SER A 345 -21.29 17.86 -40.18
CA SER A 345 -22.68 18.02 -40.62
C SER A 345 -23.72 17.51 -39.63
N ASP A 346 -23.39 16.48 -38.85
CA ASP A 346 -24.31 15.75 -37.98
C ASP A 346 -23.71 15.42 -36.60
N ASN A 347 -22.46 15.81 -36.34
CA ASN A 347 -21.70 15.48 -35.13
C ASN A 347 -21.48 13.97 -34.90
N ALA A 348 -21.67 13.12 -35.92
CA ALA A 348 -21.44 11.70 -35.77
C ALA A 348 -19.95 11.41 -35.48
N MET A 349 -19.70 10.54 -34.51
CA MET A 349 -18.36 10.09 -34.16
C MET A 349 -17.88 9.04 -35.17
N LEU A 350 -16.85 9.40 -35.93
CA LEU A 350 -16.30 8.58 -37.01
C LEU A 350 -15.19 7.64 -36.56
N ALA A 351 -14.39 8.08 -35.60
CA ALA A 351 -13.31 7.31 -35.02
C ALA A 351 -12.97 7.85 -33.62
N SER A 352 -12.48 6.97 -32.74
CA SER A 352 -12.00 7.33 -31.42
C SER A 352 -10.85 6.43 -31.01
N VAL A 353 -9.92 6.95 -30.21
CA VAL A 353 -8.81 6.19 -29.65
C VAL A 353 -8.54 6.65 -28.22
N TYR A 354 -8.18 5.69 -27.37
CA TYR A 354 -7.74 5.88 -26.01
C TYR A 354 -6.42 5.14 -25.83
N LEU A 355 -5.37 5.83 -25.38
CA LEU A 355 -4.06 5.23 -25.13
C LEU A 355 -3.35 5.89 -23.94
N ARG A 356 -2.26 5.27 -23.47
CA ARG A 356 -1.45 5.80 -22.36
C ARG A 356 -0.48 6.85 -22.86
N THR A 357 -0.33 7.95 -22.10
CA THR A 357 0.61 9.03 -22.43
C THR A 357 2.06 8.61 -22.19
N ASN A 358 2.32 7.81 -21.15
CA ASN A 358 3.64 7.29 -20.79
C ASN A 358 4.75 8.37 -20.70
N GLY A 359 4.40 9.58 -20.27
CA GLY A 359 5.33 10.70 -20.15
C GLY A 359 5.78 11.31 -21.49
N ASP A 360 5.28 10.83 -22.63
CA ASP A 360 5.57 11.37 -23.96
C ASP A 360 4.29 11.91 -24.63
N PRO A 361 3.85 13.15 -24.32
CA PRO A 361 2.63 13.72 -24.87
C PRO A 361 2.66 13.87 -26.40
N VAL A 362 3.83 14.12 -27.00
CA VAL A 362 3.95 14.28 -28.45
C VAL A 362 3.89 12.92 -29.14
N GLY A 363 4.63 11.93 -28.64
CA GLY A 363 4.56 10.55 -29.14
C GLY A 363 3.15 9.99 -29.05
N ALA A 364 2.49 10.13 -27.89
CA ALA A 364 1.11 9.70 -27.68
C ALA A 364 0.13 10.39 -28.66
N SER A 365 0.29 11.68 -28.91
CA SER A 365 -0.52 12.42 -29.90
C SER A 365 -0.34 11.86 -31.32
N ARG A 366 0.90 11.53 -31.72
CA ARG A 366 1.18 10.93 -33.03
C ARG A 366 0.57 9.53 -33.17
N GLU A 367 0.61 8.73 -32.11
CA GLU A 367 -0.06 7.43 -32.10
C GLU A 367 -1.58 7.56 -32.22
N CYS A 368 -2.18 8.56 -31.56
CA CYS A 368 -3.60 8.86 -31.73
C CYS A 368 -3.93 9.17 -33.19
N TYR A 369 -3.16 10.05 -33.83
CA TYR A 369 -3.36 10.39 -35.25
C TYR A 369 -3.22 9.17 -36.16
N ARG A 370 -2.23 8.31 -35.90
CA ARG A 370 -2.03 7.07 -36.66
C ARG A 370 -3.21 6.11 -36.51
N ALA A 371 -3.73 5.92 -35.29
CA ALA A 371 -4.89 5.06 -35.05
C ALA A 371 -6.17 5.57 -35.73
N ILE A 372 -6.40 6.88 -35.70
CA ILE A 372 -7.51 7.53 -36.42
C ILE A 372 -7.34 7.34 -37.93
N LEU A 373 -6.14 7.59 -38.46
CA LEU A 373 -5.83 7.40 -39.88
C LEU A 373 -6.07 5.96 -40.35
N GLN A 374 -5.59 4.97 -39.59
CA GLN A 374 -5.81 3.54 -39.87
C GLN A 374 -7.30 3.19 -39.90
N THR A 375 -8.12 3.83 -39.06
CA THR A 375 -9.57 3.61 -39.05
C THR A 375 -10.23 4.17 -40.31
N ILE A 376 -9.84 5.38 -40.72
CA ILE A 376 -10.37 6.05 -41.93
C ILE A 376 -10.02 5.26 -43.20
N GLN A 377 -8.77 4.80 -43.30
CA GLN A 377 -8.25 4.04 -44.46
C GLN A 377 -9.02 2.77 -44.76
N LYS A 378 -9.77 2.21 -43.80
CA LYS A 378 -10.63 1.04 -44.02
C LYS A 378 -11.85 1.34 -44.90
N SER A 379 -12.25 2.61 -45.02
CA SER A 379 -13.51 3.00 -45.66
C SER A 379 -13.30 3.94 -46.85
N VAL A 380 -12.38 4.90 -46.74
CA VAL A 380 -12.09 5.88 -47.80
C VAL A 380 -10.60 6.19 -47.86
N HIS A 381 -10.12 6.72 -48.98
CA HIS A 381 -8.74 7.20 -49.03
C HIS A 381 -8.62 8.48 -48.17
N PRO A 382 -7.58 8.66 -47.33
CA PRO A 382 -7.49 9.81 -46.42
C PRO A 382 -7.50 11.18 -47.10
N SER A 383 -7.07 11.26 -48.37
CA SER A 383 -7.15 12.49 -49.16
C SER A 383 -8.57 12.87 -49.59
N GLU A 384 -9.55 12.01 -49.37
CA GLU A 384 -10.96 12.22 -49.73
C GLU A 384 -11.77 12.81 -48.57
N ILE A 385 -11.14 13.14 -47.44
CA ILE A 385 -11.78 13.82 -46.31
C ILE A 385 -11.03 15.10 -45.96
N TYR A 386 -11.68 15.99 -45.22
CA TYR A 386 -11.13 17.30 -44.89
C TYR A 386 -11.18 17.56 -43.40
N ILE A 387 -10.02 17.64 -42.74
CA ILE A 387 -9.93 18.11 -41.35
C ILE A 387 -10.04 19.64 -41.37
N LYS A 388 -11.15 20.17 -40.84
CA LYS A 388 -11.45 21.61 -40.80
C LYS A 388 -11.01 22.30 -39.51
N GLY A 389 -10.72 21.53 -38.48
CA GLY A 389 -10.25 22.05 -37.21
C GLY A 389 -9.67 20.95 -36.33
N LEU A 390 -8.72 21.36 -35.49
CA LEU A 390 -8.10 20.53 -34.46
C LEU A 390 -8.18 21.26 -33.13
N GLY A 391 -8.97 20.74 -32.20
CA GLY A 391 -9.01 21.19 -30.81
C GLY A 391 -8.14 20.33 -29.93
N VAL A 392 -7.38 20.95 -29.01
CA VAL A 392 -6.49 20.25 -28.08
C VAL A 392 -6.75 20.72 -26.64
N CYS A 393 -6.95 19.77 -25.72
CA CYS A 393 -7.12 20.02 -24.28
C CYS A 393 -6.26 19.08 -23.42
N GLY A 394 -6.43 19.13 -22.10
CA GLY A 394 -5.64 18.37 -21.11
C GLY A 394 -4.38 19.09 -20.64
N SER A 395 -3.62 18.45 -19.75
CA SER A 395 -2.40 19.01 -19.16
C SER A 395 -1.25 19.19 -20.16
N GLY A 396 -1.18 18.33 -21.18
CA GLY A 396 -0.18 18.38 -22.26
C GLY A 396 -0.56 19.27 -23.45
N ARG A 397 -1.71 19.96 -23.39
CA ARG A 397 -2.31 20.68 -24.52
C ARG A 397 -1.41 21.70 -25.21
N GLN A 398 -0.55 22.38 -24.45
CA GLN A 398 0.32 23.42 -25.01
C GLN A 398 1.38 22.82 -25.93
N ILE A 399 2.01 21.73 -25.48
CA ILE A 399 3.04 21.03 -26.26
C ILE A 399 2.41 20.33 -27.46
N ALA A 400 1.26 19.68 -27.28
CA ALA A 400 0.55 19.02 -28.37
C ALA A 400 -0.03 20.01 -29.39
N GLY A 401 -0.52 21.16 -28.93
CA GLY A 401 -0.97 22.26 -29.78
C GLY A 401 0.16 22.83 -30.63
N LEU A 402 1.33 23.06 -30.01
CA LEU A 402 2.54 23.49 -30.72
C LEU A 402 2.99 22.45 -31.76
N HIS A 403 2.98 21.16 -31.39
CA HIS A 403 3.33 20.07 -32.31
C HIS A 403 2.39 20.02 -33.53
N ALA A 404 1.09 20.21 -33.31
CA ALA A 404 0.10 20.14 -34.36
C ALA A 404 -0.09 21.45 -35.13
N LEU A 405 0.63 22.51 -34.74
CA LEU A 405 0.51 23.86 -35.31
C LEU A 405 -0.94 24.36 -35.33
N THR A 406 -1.68 24.08 -34.25
CA THR A 406 -3.08 24.51 -34.10
C THR A 406 -3.20 25.62 -33.07
N GLU A 407 -4.05 26.60 -33.37
CA GLU A 407 -4.47 27.64 -32.43
C GLU A 407 -5.61 27.16 -31.51
N GLY A 408 -6.20 25.99 -31.79
CA GLY A 408 -7.32 25.41 -31.05
C GLY A 408 -6.94 24.82 -29.68
N VAL A 409 -6.10 25.50 -28.90
CA VAL A 409 -5.70 25.05 -27.57
C VAL A 409 -6.69 25.56 -26.53
N VAL A 410 -7.48 24.66 -25.95
CA VAL A 410 -8.58 25.00 -25.03
C VAL A 410 -8.35 24.43 -23.63
N ASN A 411 -8.83 25.14 -22.62
CA ASN A 411 -8.78 24.66 -21.23
C ASN A 411 -9.75 23.47 -21.06
N GLU A 412 -9.34 22.48 -20.26
CA GLU A 412 -10.13 21.26 -20.01
C GLU A 412 -11.48 21.56 -19.37
N ILE A 413 -11.57 22.56 -18.47
CA ILE A 413 -12.83 22.95 -17.81
C ILE A 413 -13.87 23.37 -18.86
N ILE A 414 -13.45 24.18 -19.84
CA ILE A 414 -14.33 24.63 -20.92
C ILE A 414 -14.67 23.49 -21.87
N ALA A 415 -13.71 22.60 -22.15
CA ALA A 415 -13.95 21.42 -22.98
C ALA A 415 -14.98 20.48 -22.34
N HIS A 416 -14.86 20.22 -21.04
CA HIS A 416 -15.82 19.43 -20.25
C HIS A 416 -17.20 20.07 -20.23
N ALA A 417 -17.29 21.37 -19.92
CA ALA A 417 -18.57 22.09 -19.93
C ALA A 417 -19.24 22.03 -21.32
N THR A 418 -18.47 22.25 -22.39
CA THR A 418 -18.99 22.18 -23.77
C THR A 418 -19.52 20.78 -24.10
N ALA A 419 -18.79 19.73 -23.72
CA ALA A 419 -19.20 18.36 -23.95
C ALA A 419 -20.41 17.95 -23.08
N ALA A 420 -20.46 18.38 -21.82
CA ALA A 420 -21.57 18.09 -20.92
C ALA A 420 -22.88 18.71 -21.43
N VAL A 421 -22.85 20.00 -21.79
CA VAL A 421 -24.02 20.73 -22.34
C VAL A 421 -24.48 20.14 -23.68
N TYR A 422 -23.56 19.59 -24.48
CA TYR A 422 -23.93 18.86 -25.69
C TYR A 422 -24.78 17.62 -25.42
N PHE A 423 -24.44 16.83 -24.38
CA PHE A 423 -25.18 15.62 -24.01
C PHE A 423 -26.43 15.89 -23.17
N ASP A 424 -26.42 17.01 -22.45
CA ASP A 424 -27.50 17.41 -21.56
C ASP A 424 -27.51 18.93 -21.37
N PRO A 425 -28.39 19.68 -22.06
CA PRO A 425 -28.46 21.13 -21.95
C PRO A 425 -28.85 21.64 -20.56
N GLU A 426 -29.41 20.78 -19.70
CA GLU A 426 -29.88 21.13 -18.35
C GLU A 426 -28.85 20.75 -17.26
N VAL A 427 -27.69 20.17 -17.62
CA VAL A 427 -26.65 19.82 -16.66
C VAL A 427 -26.09 21.06 -15.96
N ASP A 428 -26.13 21.06 -14.63
CA ASP A 428 -25.61 22.13 -13.80
C ASP A 428 -24.27 21.77 -13.14
N THR A 429 -23.92 20.49 -13.08
CA THR A 429 -22.78 20.02 -12.28
C THR A 429 -22.03 18.92 -13.00
N ILE A 430 -20.70 19.07 -13.04
CA ILE A 430 -19.78 18.04 -13.52
C ILE A 430 -18.90 17.59 -12.36
N PHE A 431 -18.88 16.28 -12.13
CA PHE A 431 -17.81 15.60 -11.39
C PHE A 431 -16.93 14.84 -12.39
N GLU A 432 -15.70 15.33 -12.58
CA GLU A 432 -14.68 14.69 -13.41
C GLU A 432 -13.72 13.93 -12.51
N ILE A 433 -13.64 12.61 -12.71
CA ILE A 433 -12.72 11.75 -11.96
C ILE A 433 -11.53 11.42 -12.86
N GLY A 434 -10.49 12.23 -12.73
CA GLY A 434 -9.27 12.10 -13.51
C GLY A 434 -8.33 11.04 -12.94
N GLY A 435 -7.21 10.84 -13.63
CA GLY A 435 -6.16 9.92 -13.18
C GLY A 435 -5.47 10.40 -11.91
N GLN A 436 -5.08 11.68 -11.86
CA GLN A 436 -4.28 12.25 -10.77
C GLN A 436 -5.05 13.26 -9.91
N ASP A 437 -6.09 13.86 -10.46
CA ASP A 437 -6.95 14.84 -9.82
C ASP A 437 -8.41 14.52 -10.14
N ALA A 438 -9.31 15.11 -9.36
CA ALA A 438 -10.74 15.09 -9.54
C ALA A 438 -11.24 16.53 -9.48
N LYS A 439 -12.21 16.85 -10.33
CA LYS A 439 -12.69 18.22 -10.52
C LYS A 439 -14.20 18.27 -10.36
N TYR A 440 -14.63 19.30 -9.66
CA TYR A 440 -15.99 19.77 -9.63
C TYR A 440 -16.10 21.00 -10.53
N THR A 441 -17.15 21.09 -11.34
CA THR A 441 -17.46 22.29 -12.11
C THR A 441 -18.96 22.54 -12.07
N TYR A 442 -19.34 23.76 -11.69
CA TYR A 442 -20.72 24.23 -11.72
C TYR A 442 -20.96 25.04 -13.00
N ILE A 443 -22.08 24.78 -13.67
CA ILE A 443 -22.50 25.36 -14.94
C ILE A 443 -23.73 26.23 -14.70
N THR A 444 -23.66 27.47 -15.17
CA THR A 444 -24.78 28.41 -15.21
C THR A 444 -25.09 28.76 -16.66
N SER A 445 -26.30 28.46 -17.12
CA SER A 445 -26.75 28.77 -18.50
C SER A 445 -25.79 28.24 -19.59
N GLY A 446 -25.28 27.01 -19.41
CA GLY A 446 -24.36 26.35 -20.34
C GLY A 446 -22.90 26.84 -20.26
N VAL A 447 -22.56 27.71 -19.31
CA VAL A 447 -21.20 28.24 -19.12
C VAL A 447 -20.67 27.86 -17.74
N SER A 448 -19.40 27.43 -17.65
CA SER A 448 -18.75 27.15 -16.37
C SER A 448 -18.67 28.43 -15.52
N SER A 449 -19.31 28.42 -14.35
CA SER A 449 -19.38 29.55 -13.42
C SER A 449 -18.52 29.37 -12.18
N ASP A 450 -18.27 28.14 -11.75
CA ASP A 450 -17.42 27.83 -10.59
C ASP A 450 -16.73 26.47 -10.76
N TYR A 451 -15.59 26.27 -10.12
CA TYR A 451 -14.87 25.00 -10.14
C TYR A 451 -14.03 24.80 -8.88
N ALA A 452 -13.89 23.54 -8.48
CA ALA A 452 -13.03 23.12 -7.38
C ALA A 452 -12.25 21.87 -7.79
N MET A 453 -11.03 21.70 -7.26
CA MET A 453 -10.16 20.57 -7.57
C MET A 453 -9.50 20.08 -6.29
N ASN A 454 -9.28 18.77 -6.16
CA ASN A 454 -8.48 18.24 -5.06
C ASN A 454 -6.98 18.49 -5.34
N GLU A 455 -6.35 19.40 -4.60
CA GLU A 455 -4.92 19.65 -4.78
C GLU A 455 -4.08 18.46 -4.29
N ALA A 456 -3.28 17.88 -5.18
CA ALA A 456 -2.20 16.94 -4.91
C ALA A 456 -2.55 15.67 -4.08
N CYS A 457 -3.84 15.35 -3.94
CA CYS A 457 -4.32 14.18 -3.23
C CYS A 457 -4.78 13.11 -4.23
N SER A 458 -4.29 11.88 -4.09
CA SER A 458 -4.79 10.75 -4.89
C SER A 458 -6.14 10.21 -4.39
N ALA A 459 -6.62 10.66 -3.23
CA ALA A 459 -7.91 10.21 -2.72
C ALA A 459 -9.02 10.64 -3.68
N GLY A 460 -9.87 9.68 -4.06
CA GLY A 460 -10.98 9.90 -4.98
C GLY A 460 -10.59 9.99 -6.46
N THR A 461 -9.36 9.61 -6.84
CA THR A 461 -8.91 9.64 -8.25
C THR A 461 -8.77 8.24 -8.84
N GLY A 462 -8.76 8.16 -10.18
CA GLY A 462 -8.65 6.89 -10.90
C GLY A 462 -7.35 6.14 -10.62
N SER A 463 -6.22 6.85 -10.44
CA SER A 463 -4.93 6.19 -10.15
C SER A 463 -4.90 5.51 -8.77
N PHE A 464 -5.59 6.07 -7.77
CA PHE A 464 -5.70 5.42 -6.47
C PHE A 464 -6.53 4.14 -6.55
N LEU A 465 -7.65 4.18 -7.28
CA LEU A 465 -8.49 3.00 -7.49
C LEU A 465 -7.73 1.90 -8.26
N GLU A 466 -7.08 2.27 -9.37
CA GLU A 466 -6.25 1.38 -10.19
C GLU A 466 -5.12 0.73 -9.36
N GLU A 467 -4.36 1.53 -8.61
CA GLU A 467 -3.24 1.04 -7.80
C GLU A 467 -3.72 0.18 -6.63
N SER A 468 -4.75 0.62 -5.90
CA SER A 468 -5.24 -0.11 -4.73
C SER A 468 -5.81 -1.48 -5.12
N ALA A 469 -6.57 -1.53 -6.22
CA ALA A 469 -7.11 -2.78 -6.76
C ALA A 469 -5.99 -3.73 -7.22
N LEU A 470 -5.00 -3.21 -7.95
CA LEU A 470 -3.91 -4.04 -8.46
C LEU A 470 -2.99 -4.52 -7.34
N GLU A 471 -2.54 -3.63 -6.45
CA GLU A 471 -1.55 -3.95 -5.42
C GLU A 471 -2.13 -4.78 -4.28
N SER A 472 -3.38 -4.52 -3.88
CA SER A 472 -4.00 -5.20 -2.73
C SER A 472 -4.79 -6.44 -3.12
N LEU A 473 -5.40 -6.45 -4.32
CA LEU A 473 -6.33 -7.50 -4.76
C LEU A 473 -5.87 -8.22 -6.03
N GLY A 474 -4.82 -7.75 -6.71
CA GLY A 474 -4.36 -8.31 -7.98
C GLY A 474 -5.33 -8.08 -9.15
N VAL A 475 -6.23 -7.09 -9.03
CA VAL A 475 -7.28 -6.80 -10.02
C VAL A 475 -6.82 -5.69 -10.96
N LYS A 476 -6.89 -5.91 -12.28
CA LYS A 476 -6.54 -4.88 -13.27
C LYS A 476 -7.67 -3.85 -13.42
N MET A 477 -7.33 -2.65 -13.89
CA MET A 477 -8.26 -1.53 -14.01
C MET A 477 -9.53 -1.90 -14.79
N GLU A 478 -9.37 -2.61 -15.91
CA GLU A 478 -10.46 -3.02 -16.79
C GLU A 478 -11.42 -4.02 -16.16
N GLU A 479 -10.99 -4.73 -15.10
CA GLU A 479 -11.78 -5.76 -14.41
C GLU A 479 -12.56 -5.19 -13.21
N ILE A 480 -12.22 -3.99 -12.74
CA ILE A 480 -12.76 -3.42 -11.49
C ILE A 480 -14.29 -3.31 -11.54
N ALA A 481 -14.84 -2.73 -12.61
CA ALA A 481 -16.28 -2.48 -12.72
C ALA A 481 -17.10 -3.78 -12.70
N ASP A 482 -16.67 -4.78 -13.49
CA ASP A 482 -17.35 -6.07 -13.61
C ASP A 482 -17.31 -6.90 -12.32
N ILE A 483 -16.27 -6.71 -11.50
CA ILE A 483 -16.17 -7.33 -10.17
C ILE A 483 -17.03 -6.55 -9.18
N ALA A 484 -16.92 -5.22 -9.14
CA ALA A 484 -17.60 -4.38 -8.17
C ALA A 484 -19.13 -4.50 -8.24
N ILE A 485 -19.71 -4.57 -9.45
CA ILE A 485 -21.17 -4.67 -9.62
C ILE A 485 -21.76 -6.00 -9.10
N LYS A 486 -20.93 -7.05 -8.97
CA LYS A 486 -21.33 -8.36 -8.43
C LYS A 486 -21.30 -8.40 -6.89
N GLY A 487 -20.74 -7.37 -6.25
CA GLY A 487 -20.60 -7.29 -4.80
C GLY A 487 -21.95 -7.13 -4.12
N LYS A 488 -22.30 -8.06 -3.21
CA LYS A 488 -23.58 -8.05 -2.48
C LYS A 488 -23.54 -7.31 -1.14
N ASN A 489 -22.36 -7.25 -0.52
CA ASN A 489 -22.16 -6.64 0.79
C ASN A 489 -20.85 -5.83 0.76
N PRO A 490 -20.77 -4.74 -0.03
CA PRO A 490 -19.58 -3.89 -0.06
C PRO A 490 -19.28 -3.34 1.35
N PRO A 491 -18.06 -3.48 1.87
CA PRO A 491 -17.69 -2.94 3.18
C PRO A 491 -17.70 -1.40 3.16
N ASN A 492 -18.20 -0.80 4.23
CA ASN A 492 -18.23 0.65 4.43
C ASN A 492 -16.85 1.14 4.91
N PHE A 493 -16.00 1.52 3.96
CA PHE A 493 -14.68 2.08 4.24
C PHE A 493 -14.76 3.53 4.71
N ASN A 494 -13.72 3.99 5.41
CA ASN A 494 -13.56 5.39 5.76
C ASN A 494 -13.40 6.27 4.50
N ASP A 495 -13.95 7.49 4.50
CA ASP A 495 -13.96 8.43 3.38
C ASP A 495 -12.96 9.60 3.52
N GLN A 496 -12.14 9.63 4.58
CA GLN A 496 -11.28 10.77 4.91
C GLN A 496 -10.04 10.89 4.02
N CYS A 497 -9.32 9.80 3.76
CA CYS A 497 -8.13 9.84 2.89
C CYS A 497 -7.72 8.48 2.32
N ALA A 498 -6.94 8.52 1.23
CA ALA A 498 -6.40 7.35 0.54
C ALA A 498 -5.65 6.36 1.46
N ALA A 499 -4.92 6.86 2.46
CA ALA A 499 -4.19 6.00 3.40
C ALA A 499 -5.13 5.22 4.35
N PHE A 500 -6.24 5.83 4.76
CA PHE A 500 -7.26 5.15 5.57
C PHE A 500 -7.99 4.09 4.75
N ILE A 501 -8.42 4.44 3.53
CA ILE A 501 -9.07 3.49 2.61
C ILE A 501 -8.13 2.31 2.32
N ALA A 502 -6.86 2.55 2.04
CA ALA A 502 -5.89 1.48 1.81
C ALA A 502 -5.73 0.54 3.01
N SER A 503 -5.76 1.08 4.24
CA SER A 503 -5.78 0.26 5.45
C SER A 503 -7.09 -0.54 5.57
N ASP A 504 -8.23 0.07 5.26
CA ASP A 504 -9.53 -0.57 5.34
C ASP A 504 -9.67 -1.71 4.32
N ILE A 505 -9.20 -1.52 3.08
CA ILE A 505 -9.13 -2.58 2.07
C ILE A 505 -8.38 -3.81 2.62
N LYS A 506 -7.19 -3.60 3.20
CA LYS A 506 -6.41 -4.71 3.78
C LYS A 506 -7.15 -5.41 4.91
N ASN A 507 -7.79 -4.63 5.79
CA ASN A 507 -8.56 -5.18 6.90
C ASN A 507 -9.77 -5.99 6.42
N ALA A 508 -10.43 -5.56 5.35
CA ALA A 508 -11.60 -6.23 4.80
C ALA A 508 -11.25 -7.54 4.07
N ILE A 509 -10.03 -7.69 3.54
CA ILE A 509 -9.54 -8.98 3.01
C ILE A 509 -9.50 -10.07 4.12
N HIS A 510 -9.52 -9.68 5.39
CA HIS A 510 -9.46 -10.60 6.52
C HIS A 510 -10.84 -11.08 7.00
N GLU A 511 -11.92 -10.44 6.56
CA GLU A 511 -13.30 -10.95 6.70
C GLU A 511 -13.55 -12.08 5.69
#